data_AF-A0A9C9CBM3-F1
#
_entry.id   AF-A0A9C9CBM3-F1
#
_cell.length_a   1.000
_cell.length_b   1.000
_cell.length_c   1.000
_cell.angle_alpha   90.00
_cell.angle_beta   90.00
_cell.angle_gamma   90.00
#
_symmetry.space_group_name_H-M   'P 1'
#
loop_
_entity.id
_entity.type
_entity.pdbx_description
1 polymer ?
#
loop_
_entity_poly.entity_id
_entity_poly.type
_entity_poly.pdbx_seq_one_letter_code
_entity_poly.pdbx_strand_id
1 'polypeptide(L)'
;MKLVRFSRRVLHGTLLGMLGAFLTAVAVFVYVLDARPDLHPWHTVVLQEEFSLDKQAQVQDLDDYLALEDRLFNELQSRIYHHPLLVTGPERKTAVQFSGLNRFENGSLADPTHYAKNWNRSYILAPEKPRGGVLLLHGLSDSPYSLRQLAQTLYRKGYYVIGLRLPGHGTAPSALLHIHWEDMAAVVRLAMRHLAAQLPSDVPVYITGYSMGAAQAVNYSLDALKDKSLPAADALVLISPAIAVPPIAALAIWQARLGVLFGLEKLAWNSIGPEYDPYKYNSFAVNAGDQMYRLTQAINSKLDALAEGHGTRGFPPSLAIVSMVDATVSAPAVVSKLLDRLENPGNQLVLFDINRHESLSL
;
A
#
# COMPACT_ATOMS: atom_id res chain seq x y z
N MET A 1 19.49 -38.99 49.70
CA MET A 1 19.66 -37.55 50.05
C MET A 1 20.65 -36.77 49.16
N LYS A 2 21.83 -37.31 48.79
CA LYS A 2 22.80 -36.60 47.93
C LYS A 2 22.32 -36.35 46.49
N LEU A 3 21.63 -37.31 45.88
CA LEU A 3 21.11 -37.21 44.50
C LEU A 3 20.05 -36.10 44.34
N VAL A 4 19.16 -35.95 45.33
CA VAL A 4 18.12 -34.90 45.37
C VAL A 4 18.73 -33.49 45.56
N ARG A 5 19.83 -33.38 46.30
CA ARG A 5 20.54 -32.10 46.46
C ARG A 5 21.32 -31.72 45.20
N PHE A 6 21.87 -32.71 44.49
CA PHE A 6 22.55 -32.51 43.22
C PHE A 6 21.56 -32.08 42.12
N SER A 7 20.43 -32.78 41.97
CA SER A 7 19.40 -32.41 40.99
C SER A 7 18.82 -31.02 41.24
N ARG A 8 18.59 -30.63 42.50
CA ARG A 8 18.15 -29.26 42.86
C ARG A 8 19.16 -28.19 42.46
N ARG A 9 20.47 -28.45 42.59
CA ARG A 9 21.53 -27.51 42.19
C ARG A 9 21.65 -27.38 40.68
N VAL A 10 21.54 -28.49 39.94
CA VAL A 10 21.51 -28.47 38.47
C VAL A 10 20.29 -27.71 37.96
N LEU A 11 19.10 -27.96 38.53
CA LEU A 11 17.88 -27.24 38.18
C LEU A 11 18.01 -25.73 38.47
N HIS A 12 18.52 -25.35 39.65
CA HIS A 12 18.78 -23.95 39.98
C HIS A 12 19.77 -23.29 39.01
N GLY A 13 20.89 -23.95 38.70
CA GLY A 13 21.86 -23.43 37.73
C GLY A 13 21.26 -23.26 36.33
N THR A 14 20.43 -24.20 35.90
CA THR A 14 19.72 -24.12 34.61
C THR A 14 18.72 -22.97 34.59
N LEU A 15 17.91 -22.80 35.63
CA LEU A 15 16.95 -21.71 35.74
C LEU A 15 17.65 -20.34 35.78
N LEU A 16 18.75 -20.22 36.54
CA LEU A 16 19.56 -18.98 36.57
C LEU A 16 20.20 -18.70 35.21
N GLY A 17 20.69 -19.74 34.52
CA GLY A 17 21.20 -19.61 33.15
C GLY A 17 20.14 -19.15 32.15
N MET A 18 18.93 -19.73 32.20
CA MET A 18 17.79 -19.32 31.38
C MET A 18 17.36 -17.87 31.69
N LEU A 19 17.32 -17.49 32.96
CA LEU A 19 17.01 -16.11 33.36
C LEU A 19 18.08 -15.13 32.87
N GLY A 20 19.37 -15.48 32.99
CA GLY A 20 20.47 -14.65 32.49
C GLY A 20 20.43 -14.48 30.97
N ALA A 21 20.16 -15.55 30.23
CA ALA A 21 19.99 -15.50 28.77
C ALA A 21 18.77 -14.64 28.38
N PHE A 22 17.65 -14.79 29.09
CA PHE A 22 16.46 -13.97 28.87
C PHE A 22 16.72 -12.48 29.12
N LEU A 23 17.33 -12.12 30.26
CA LEU A 23 17.68 -10.74 30.57
C LEU A 23 18.65 -10.14 29.56
N THR A 24 19.62 -10.94 29.09
CA THR A 24 20.55 -10.53 28.03
C THR A 24 19.80 -10.27 26.73
N ALA A 25 18.90 -11.17 26.33
CA ALA A 25 18.08 -11.00 25.13
C ALA A 25 17.20 -9.75 25.21
N VAL A 26 16.59 -9.47 26.36
CA VAL A 26 15.81 -8.24 26.59
C VAL A 26 16.70 -7.00 26.53
N ALA A 27 17.88 -7.01 27.16
CA ALA A 27 18.81 -5.88 27.11
C ALA A 27 19.29 -5.59 25.68
N VAL A 28 19.64 -6.64 24.92
CA VAL A 28 20.00 -6.53 23.49
C VAL A 28 18.81 -6.01 22.68
N PHE A 29 17.60 -6.51 22.93
CA PHE A 29 16.39 -6.05 22.24
C PHE A 29 16.13 -4.56 22.49
N VAL A 30 16.20 -4.10 23.75
CA VAL A 30 16.05 -2.69 24.10
C VAL A 30 17.14 -1.84 23.42
N TYR A 31 18.39 -2.28 23.46
CA TYR A 31 19.50 -1.58 22.79
C TYR A 31 19.28 -1.48 21.27
N VAL A 32 18.89 -2.56 20.61
CA VAL A 32 18.61 -2.58 19.16
C VAL A 32 17.43 -1.68 18.81
N LEU A 33 16.38 -1.67 19.65
CA LEU A 33 15.21 -0.83 19.43
C LEU A 33 15.52 0.66 19.60
N ASP A 34 16.30 1.01 20.62
CA ASP A 34 16.73 2.38 20.90
C ASP A 34 17.65 2.91 19.80
N ALA A 35 18.54 2.05 19.26
CA ALA A 35 19.44 2.38 18.16
C ALA A 35 18.74 2.63 16.80
N ARG A 36 17.43 2.32 16.66
CA ARG A 36 16.68 2.65 15.44
C ARG A 36 16.44 4.16 15.33
N PRO A 37 16.28 4.70 14.11
CA PRO A 37 15.95 6.10 13.92
C PRO A 37 14.72 6.54 14.74
N ASP A 38 14.75 7.80 15.18
CA ASP A 38 13.66 8.37 15.96
C ASP A 38 12.40 8.57 15.11
N LEU A 39 11.26 8.52 15.79
CA LEU A 39 9.99 8.83 15.18
C LEU A 39 9.80 10.35 15.14
N HIS A 40 9.11 10.81 14.10
CA HIS A 40 8.85 12.21 13.83
C HIS A 40 7.34 12.40 13.66
N PRO A 41 6.84 13.65 13.56
CA PRO A 41 5.40 13.88 13.42
C PRO A 41 4.74 13.10 12.26
N TRP A 42 5.43 12.92 11.13
CA TRP A 42 4.93 12.10 10.01
C TRP A 42 4.90 10.60 10.27
N HIS A 43 5.50 10.12 11.36
CA HIS A 43 5.39 8.74 11.84
C HIS A 43 4.31 8.57 12.92
N THR A 44 4.00 9.59 13.70
CA THR A 44 3.14 9.43 14.89
C THR A 44 1.78 10.13 14.80
N VAL A 45 1.66 11.18 13.99
CA VAL A 45 0.41 11.94 13.89
C VAL A 45 -0.65 11.14 13.13
N VAL A 46 -1.77 10.87 13.80
CA VAL A 46 -2.96 10.26 13.20
C VAL A 46 -3.84 11.34 12.59
N LEU A 47 -4.01 11.32 11.27
CA LEU A 47 -4.89 12.25 10.53
C LEU A 47 -6.35 11.79 10.63
N GLN A 48 -7.18 12.63 11.25
CA GLN A 48 -8.59 12.36 11.52
C GLN A 48 -9.48 12.49 10.31
N GLU A 49 -9.03 13.08 9.20
CA GLU A 49 -9.79 13.19 7.96
C GLU A 49 -9.44 12.09 6.95
N GLU A 50 -8.55 11.14 7.29
CA GLU A 50 -8.24 10.02 6.39
C GLU A 50 -9.45 9.09 6.26
N PHE A 51 -9.76 8.63 5.04
CA PHE A 51 -10.93 7.79 4.83
C PHE A 51 -10.78 6.45 5.56
N SER A 52 -11.84 6.05 6.26
CA SER A 52 -12.05 4.70 6.76
C SER A 52 -13.52 4.31 6.58
N LEU A 53 -13.81 3.02 6.60
CA LEU A 53 -15.19 2.51 6.50
C LEU A 53 -16.12 3.07 7.59
N ASP A 54 -15.60 3.46 8.75
CA ASP A 54 -16.40 4.12 9.81
C ASP A 54 -17.02 5.46 9.34
N LYS A 55 -16.42 6.09 8.32
CA LYS A 55 -16.91 7.33 7.70
C LYS A 55 -17.70 7.11 6.43
N GLN A 56 -17.96 5.87 6.02
CA GLN A 56 -18.65 5.56 4.76
C GLN A 56 -20.01 6.27 4.65
N ALA A 57 -20.73 6.48 5.77
CA ALA A 57 -21.98 7.21 5.77
C ALA A 57 -21.85 8.67 5.27
N GLN A 58 -20.66 9.26 5.38
CA GLN A 58 -20.36 10.64 4.96
C GLN A 58 -19.73 10.71 3.56
N VAL A 59 -19.47 9.57 2.92
CA VAL A 59 -18.79 9.49 1.61
C VAL A 59 -19.55 8.52 0.71
N GLN A 60 -20.50 9.06 -0.06
CA GLN A 60 -21.42 8.27 -0.87
C GLN A 60 -20.93 8.09 -2.32
N ASP A 61 -20.18 9.06 -2.82
CA ASP A 61 -19.60 9.04 -4.16
C ASP A 61 -18.12 9.50 -4.18
N LEU A 62 -17.56 9.63 -5.38
CA LEU A 62 -16.18 10.09 -5.54
C LEU A 62 -16.02 11.58 -5.20
N ASP A 63 -17.05 12.40 -5.40
CA ASP A 63 -16.95 13.84 -5.16
C ASP A 63 -16.89 14.11 -3.64
N ASP A 64 -17.66 13.37 -2.84
CA ASP A 64 -17.54 13.36 -1.38
C ASP A 64 -16.13 12.92 -0.93
N TYR A 65 -15.57 11.91 -1.60
CA TYR A 65 -14.23 11.42 -1.28
C TYR A 65 -13.15 12.47 -1.61
N LEU A 66 -13.29 13.18 -2.73
CA LEU A 66 -12.40 14.29 -3.09
C LEU A 66 -12.53 15.46 -2.10
N ALA A 67 -13.75 15.77 -1.63
CA ALA A 67 -13.97 16.78 -0.60
C ALA A 67 -13.38 16.37 0.77
N LEU A 68 -13.44 15.09 1.12
CA LEU A 68 -12.73 14.54 2.30
C LEU A 68 -11.21 14.61 2.12
N GLU A 69 -10.70 14.30 0.93
CA GLU A 69 -9.28 14.42 0.58
C GLU A 69 -8.80 15.87 0.73
N ASP A 70 -9.58 16.87 0.34
CA ASP A 70 -9.23 18.28 0.56
C ASP A 70 -9.09 18.62 2.05
N ARG A 71 -10.02 18.15 2.90
CA ARG A 71 -9.91 18.33 4.36
C ARG A 71 -8.70 17.61 4.92
N LEU A 72 -8.42 16.39 4.46
CA LEU A 72 -7.26 15.60 4.85
C LEU A 72 -5.94 16.30 4.55
N PHE A 73 -5.78 16.88 3.36
CA PHE A 73 -4.55 17.58 3.04
C PHE A 73 -4.43 18.92 3.79
N ASN A 74 -5.53 19.58 4.12
CA ASN A 74 -5.52 20.73 5.02
C ASN A 74 -5.10 20.32 6.45
N GLU A 75 -5.62 19.19 6.94
CA GLU A 75 -5.21 18.62 8.23
C GLU A 75 -3.71 18.27 8.21
N LEU A 76 -3.22 17.62 7.14
CA LEU A 76 -1.81 17.29 6.94
C LEU A 76 -0.92 18.54 7.03
N GLN A 77 -1.31 19.64 6.38
CA GLN A 77 -0.59 20.91 6.49
C GLN A 77 -0.54 21.41 7.92
N SER A 78 -1.69 21.45 8.60
CA SER A 78 -1.79 21.98 9.97
C SER A 78 -1.05 21.13 11.01
N ARG A 79 -1.11 19.80 10.91
CA ARG A 79 -0.64 18.89 11.95
C ARG A 79 0.75 18.32 11.72
N ILE A 80 1.23 18.32 10.48
CA ILE A 80 2.56 17.79 10.14
C ILE A 80 3.46 18.93 9.67
N TYR A 81 3.15 19.60 8.56
CA TYR A 81 4.04 20.65 8.01
C TYR A 81 4.24 21.82 8.99
N HIS A 82 3.20 22.21 9.72
CA HIS A 82 3.26 23.26 10.74
C HIS A 82 3.50 22.73 12.17
N HIS A 83 3.92 21.48 12.33
CA HIS A 83 4.14 20.90 13.65
C HIS A 83 5.23 21.67 14.41
N PRO A 84 5.03 22.04 15.70
CA PRO A 84 5.98 22.87 16.44
C PRO A 84 7.42 22.33 16.48
N LEU A 85 7.57 21.00 16.57
CA LEU A 85 8.87 20.32 16.55
C LEU A 85 9.66 20.56 15.25
N LEU A 86 8.96 20.72 14.11
CA LEU A 86 9.59 20.95 12.81
C LEU A 86 9.85 22.44 12.55
N VAL A 87 8.98 23.33 13.05
CA VAL A 87 9.08 24.78 12.80
C VAL A 87 10.02 25.49 13.77
N THR A 88 9.92 25.16 15.07
CA THR A 88 10.57 25.92 16.16
C THR A 88 11.37 25.06 17.14
N GLY A 89 11.24 23.73 17.06
CA GLY A 89 11.83 22.81 18.03
C GLY A 89 13.35 22.66 17.90
N PRO A 90 14.04 22.27 18.99
CA PRO A 90 15.46 21.90 18.95
C PRO A 90 15.70 20.68 18.03
N GLU A 91 14.67 19.84 17.84
CA GLU A 91 14.65 18.70 16.92
C GLU A 91 14.70 19.08 15.44
N ARG A 92 14.50 20.36 15.10
CA ARG A 92 14.79 20.86 13.76
C ARG A 92 16.20 20.45 13.35
N LYS A 93 17.18 20.48 14.26
CA LYS A 93 18.59 20.11 14.01
C LYS A 93 18.88 18.60 13.95
N THR A 94 18.00 17.73 14.45
CA THR A 94 18.13 16.26 14.33
C THR A 94 17.33 15.72 13.13
N ALA A 95 16.20 16.34 12.79
CA ALA A 95 15.56 16.17 11.48
C ALA A 95 16.47 16.62 10.31
N VAL A 96 17.48 17.46 10.60
CA VAL A 96 18.45 18.05 9.68
C VAL A 96 19.47 17.05 9.07
N GLN A 97 19.47 15.77 9.41
CA GLN A 97 20.33 14.80 8.71
C GLN A 97 20.04 14.77 7.19
N PHE A 98 18.86 15.26 6.76
CA PHE A 98 18.48 15.49 5.36
C PHE A 98 17.77 16.84 5.14
N SER A 99 18.14 17.91 5.87
CA SER A 99 17.52 19.23 5.68
C SER A 99 17.63 19.70 4.23
N GLY A 100 16.54 20.21 3.68
CA GLY A 100 16.40 20.57 2.27
C GLY A 100 16.02 19.41 1.34
N LEU A 101 16.01 18.17 1.83
CA LEU A 101 15.58 16.98 1.09
C LEU A 101 14.40 16.25 1.74
N ASN A 102 13.92 16.64 2.93
CA ASN A 102 12.77 15.99 3.56
C ASN A 102 11.44 16.57 3.07
N ARG A 103 10.53 15.73 2.58
CA ARG A 103 9.25 16.17 1.98
C ARG A 103 8.27 16.87 2.93
N PHE A 104 8.42 16.71 4.24
CA PHE A 104 7.59 17.39 5.25
C PHE A 104 8.23 18.68 5.77
N GLU A 105 9.41 19.04 5.28
CA GLU A 105 10.00 20.36 5.48
C GLU A 105 9.48 21.30 4.38
N ASN A 106 8.71 22.32 4.79
CA ASN A 106 8.18 23.31 3.86
C ASN A 106 9.33 24.01 3.13
N GLY A 107 9.35 23.96 1.80
CA GLY A 107 10.44 24.56 1.01
C GLY A 107 11.57 23.62 0.62
N SER A 108 11.51 22.35 1.01
CA SER A 108 12.52 21.39 0.58
C SER A 108 12.38 21.00 -0.89
N LEU A 109 13.44 20.44 -1.47
CA LEU A 109 13.41 19.91 -2.85
C LEU A 109 12.44 18.74 -3.02
N ALA A 110 12.10 18.07 -1.92
CA ALA A 110 11.17 16.96 -1.88
C ALA A 110 9.76 17.38 -1.44
N ASP A 111 9.49 18.66 -1.18
CA ASP A 111 8.17 19.14 -0.76
C ASP A 111 7.19 19.07 -1.94
N PRO A 112 6.18 18.17 -1.92
CA PRO A 112 5.25 18.01 -3.02
C PRO A 112 4.28 19.19 -3.16
N THR A 113 4.20 20.07 -2.15
CA THR A 113 3.27 21.22 -2.13
C THR A 113 3.77 22.39 -2.97
N HIS A 114 5.05 22.39 -3.34
CA HIS A 114 5.69 23.45 -4.15
C HIS A 114 5.44 23.29 -5.65
N TYR A 115 5.03 22.10 -6.09
CA TYR A 115 4.71 21.84 -7.48
C TYR A 115 3.30 22.36 -7.82
N ALA A 116 3.14 22.86 -9.06
CA ALA A 116 1.86 23.39 -9.56
C ALA A 116 0.68 22.40 -9.43
N LYS A 117 0.97 21.10 -9.42
CA LYS A 117 0.01 20.05 -9.10
C LYS A 117 0.63 19.07 -8.12
N ASN A 118 -0.02 18.89 -6.98
CA ASN A 118 0.35 17.87 -6.01
C ASN A 118 -0.17 16.50 -6.47
N TRP A 119 0.73 15.71 -7.06
CA TRP A 119 0.42 14.39 -7.61
C TRP A 119 0.29 13.29 -6.56
N ASN A 120 0.38 13.62 -5.27
CA ASN A 120 -0.01 12.71 -4.20
C ASN A 120 -1.54 12.59 -4.05
N ARG A 121 -2.29 13.52 -4.63
CA ARG A 121 -3.76 13.59 -4.58
C ARG A 121 -4.42 12.80 -5.71
N SER A 122 -5.68 12.46 -5.51
CA SER A 122 -6.53 11.95 -6.57
C SER A 122 -6.66 13.00 -7.69
N TYR A 123 -6.80 12.54 -8.93
CA TYR A 123 -7.01 13.45 -10.05
C TYR A 123 -7.84 12.82 -11.17
N ILE A 124 -8.54 13.68 -11.90
CA ILE A 124 -9.34 13.33 -13.06
C ILE A 124 -8.77 14.05 -14.29
N LEU A 125 -8.61 13.32 -15.40
CA LEU A 125 -8.27 13.85 -16.73
C LEU A 125 -9.42 13.49 -17.67
N ALA A 126 -10.29 14.46 -17.97
CA ALA A 126 -11.53 14.26 -18.70
C ALA A 126 -11.46 14.89 -20.10
N PRO A 127 -11.40 14.11 -21.20
CA PRO A 127 -11.55 14.65 -22.54
C PRO A 127 -13.04 14.89 -22.85
N GLU A 128 -13.36 15.81 -23.77
CA GLU A 128 -14.76 16.11 -24.13
C GLU A 128 -15.52 14.89 -24.69
N LYS A 129 -14.82 14.02 -25.44
CA LYS A 129 -15.39 12.81 -26.04
C LYS A 129 -14.50 11.61 -25.69
N PRO A 130 -14.74 10.95 -24.56
CA PRO A 130 -13.90 9.85 -24.12
C PRO A 130 -14.08 8.62 -25.02
N ARG A 131 -12.96 8.02 -25.42
CA ARG A 131 -12.91 6.74 -26.16
C ARG A 131 -13.03 5.51 -25.26
N GLY A 132 -13.11 5.74 -23.95
CA GLY A 132 -13.10 4.75 -22.88
C GLY A 132 -12.63 5.38 -21.58
N GLY A 133 -12.82 4.65 -20.48
CA GLY A 133 -12.39 5.04 -19.14
C GLY A 133 -11.23 4.20 -18.65
N VAL A 134 -10.33 4.79 -17.86
CA VAL A 134 -9.27 4.06 -17.16
C VAL A 134 -9.18 4.51 -15.72
N LEU A 135 -9.37 3.57 -14.79
CA LEU A 135 -9.03 3.74 -13.37
C LEU A 135 -7.58 3.28 -13.13
N LEU A 136 -6.76 4.14 -12.55
CA LEU A 136 -5.36 3.86 -12.21
C LEU A 136 -5.19 3.71 -10.71
N LEU A 137 -4.63 2.56 -10.28
CA LEU A 137 -4.44 2.17 -8.88
C LEU A 137 -2.95 1.97 -8.58
N HIS A 138 -2.38 2.82 -7.72
CA HIS A 138 -0.96 2.78 -7.37
C HIS A 138 -0.61 1.66 -6.36
N GLY A 139 0.69 1.46 -6.11
CA GLY A 139 1.20 0.46 -5.18
C GLY A 139 1.14 0.88 -3.71
N LEU A 140 1.40 -0.08 -2.82
CA LEU A 140 1.51 0.17 -1.37
C LEU A 140 2.68 1.11 -1.10
N SER A 141 2.54 2.03 -0.13
CA SER A 141 3.49 3.12 0.21
C SER A 141 3.67 4.21 -0.84
N ASP A 142 3.10 4.03 -2.04
CA ASP A 142 3.22 4.95 -3.17
C ASP A 142 2.10 6.00 -3.16
N SER A 143 1.93 6.73 -4.26
CA SER A 143 0.81 7.65 -4.49
C SER A 143 0.39 7.65 -5.97
N PRO A 144 -0.68 8.37 -6.36
CA PRO A 144 -1.10 8.47 -7.76
C PRO A 144 0.00 8.92 -8.73
N TYR A 145 1.04 9.60 -8.22
CA TYR A 145 2.19 10.05 -8.99
C TYR A 145 2.87 8.92 -9.78
N SER A 146 3.00 7.71 -9.24
CA SER A 146 3.75 6.63 -9.92
C SER A 146 3.12 6.18 -11.24
N LEU A 147 1.82 6.41 -11.40
CA LEU A 147 1.08 6.13 -12.63
C LEU A 147 0.80 7.41 -13.45
N ARG A 148 1.30 8.58 -13.05
CA ARG A 148 1.06 9.87 -13.70
C ARG A 148 1.40 9.85 -15.19
N GLN A 149 2.57 9.33 -15.55
CA GLN A 149 3.02 9.33 -16.94
C GLN A 149 2.11 8.47 -17.84
N LEU A 150 1.65 7.34 -17.30
CA LEU A 150 0.66 6.50 -17.96
C LEU A 150 -0.66 7.26 -18.11
N ALA A 151 -1.13 7.92 -17.04
CA ALA A 151 -2.35 8.71 -17.05
C ALA A 151 -2.34 9.80 -18.13
N GLN A 152 -1.27 10.59 -18.19
CA GLN A 152 -1.09 11.65 -19.19
C GLN A 152 -1.00 11.08 -20.62
N THR A 153 -0.44 9.89 -20.78
CA THR A 153 -0.35 9.23 -22.09
C THR A 153 -1.73 8.70 -22.54
N LEU A 154 -2.50 8.11 -21.64
CA LEU A 154 -3.87 7.65 -21.90
C LEU A 154 -4.80 8.83 -22.20
N TYR A 155 -4.71 9.90 -21.41
CA TYR A 155 -5.48 11.13 -21.64
C TYR A 155 -5.21 11.72 -23.03
N ARG A 156 -3.94 11.83 -23.44
CA ARG A 156 -3.57 12.29 -24.79
C ARG A 156 -4.09 11.39 -25.91
N LYS A 157 -4.41 10.12 -25.61
CA LYS A 157 -5.05 9.17 -26.53
C LYS A 157 -6.58 9.23 -26.53
N GLY A 158 -7.17 10.13 -25.73
CA GLY A 158 -8.61 10.37 -25.66
C GLY A 158 -9.35 9.55 -24.61
N TYR A 159 -8.67 9.01 -23.60
CA TYR A 159 -9.31 8.29 -22.49
C TYR A 159 -9.69 9.23 -21.34
N TYR A 160 -10.82 8.98 -20.69
CA TYR A 160 -11.14 9.53 -19.38
C TYR A 160 -10.30 8.78 -18.34
N VAL A 161 -9.51 9.47 -17.54
CA VAL A 161 -8.58 8.81 -16.61
C VAL A 161 -8.76 9.31 -15.19
N ILE A 162 -8.92 8.39 -14.25
CA ILE A 162 -8.89 8.67 -12.81
C ILE A 162 -7.60 8.10 -12.24
N GLY A 163 -6.72 8.96 -11.75
CA GLY A 163 -5.61 8.57 -10.87
C GLY A 163 -6.10 8.63 -9.43
N LEU A 164 -6.41 7.48 -8.84
CA LEU A 164 -7.04 7.41 -7.52
C LEU A 164 -5.99 7.33 -6.41
N ARG A 165 -6.04 8.23 -5.44
CA ARG A 165 -5.30 8.07 -4.17
C ARG A 165 -6.03 7.07 -3.31
N LEU A 166 -5.35 5.97 -2.98
CA LEU A 166 -5.89 4.99 -2.04
C LEU A 166 -5.74 5.52 -0.60
N PRO A 167 -6.70 5.29 0.31
CA PRO A 167 -6.58 5.63 1.73
C PRO A 167 -5.24 5.21 2.34
N GLY A 168 -4.69 6.08 3.20
CA GLY A 168 -3.39 5.92 3.85
C GLY A 168 -2.17 6.27 3.02
N HIS A 169 -2.36 6.70 1.77
CA HIS A 169 -1.30 7.00 0.82
C HIS A 169 -1.31 8.47 0.42
N GLY A 170 -0.19 8.96 -0.11
CA GLY A 170 -0.03 10.35 -0.57
C GLY A 170 -0.05 11.42 0.54
N THR A 171 -0.11 11.03 1.81
CA THR A 171 -0.11 11.92 2.97
C THR A 171 1.16 11.73 3.80
N ALA A 172 1.09 10.97 4.90
CA ALA A 172 2.21 10.65 5.77
C ALA A 172 2.31 9.15 6.07
N PRO A 173 3.52 8.62 6.33
CA PRO A 173 3.71 7.21 6.66
C PRO A 173 2.85 6.72 7.83
N SER A 174 2.57 7.59 8.81
CA SER A 174 1.71 7.28 9.97
C SER A 174 0.33 6.75 9.58
N ALA A 175 -0.20 7.15 8.42
CA ALA A 175 -1.50 6.67 7.96
C ALA A 175 -1.48 5.16 7.69
N LEU A 176 -0.34 4.58 7.29
CA LEU A 176 -0.19 3.14 7.08
C LEU A 176 -0.32 2.31 8.37
N LEU A 177 -0.19 2.94 9.54
CA LEU A 177 -0.36 2.26 10.83
C LEU A 177 -1.81 1.81 11.09
N HIS A 178 -2.78 2.46 10.44
CA HIS A 178 -4.20 2.33 10.77
C HIS A 178 -5.10 1.94 9.58
N ILE A 179 -4.56 1.87 8.36
CA ILE A 179 -5.35 1.46 7.20
C ILE A 179 -5.82 0.02 7.28
N HIS A 180 -6.97 -0.23 6.66
CA HIS A 180 -7.45 -1.55 6.28
C HIS A 180 -7.53 -1.67 4.76
N TRP A 181 -7.31 -2.87 4.21
CA TRP A 181 -7.41 -3.05 2.75
C TRP A 181 -8.84 -2.85 2.24
N GLU A 182 -9.83 -3.05 3.10
CA GLU A 182 -11.25 -2.82 2.85
C GLU A 182 -11.57 -1.33 2.66
N ASP A 183 -10.86 -0.42 3.36
CA ASP A 183 -10.99 1.03 3.15
C ASP A 183 -10.63 1.38 1.70
N MET A 184 -9.52 0.81 1.22
CA MET A 184 -9.06 0.98 -0.15
C MET A 184 -10.03 0.36 -1.16
N ALA A 185 -10.56 -0.84 -0.88
CA ALA A 185 -11.54 -1.50 -1.75
C ALA A 185 -12.84 -0.68 -1.88
N ALA A 186 -13.29 -0.03 -0.81
CA ALA A 186 -14.48 0.82 -0.82
C ALA A 186 -14.30 2.04 -1.74
N VAL A 187 -13.15 2.72 -1.67
CA VAL A 187 -12.85 3.86 -2.53
C VAL A 187 -12.68 3.45 -3.99
N VAL A 188 -12.11 2.28 -4.27
CA VAL A 188 -12.07 1.73 -5.65
C VAL A 188 -13.48 1.54 -6.22
N ARG A 189 -14.44 1.09 -5.41
CA ARG A 189 -15.85 0.96 -5.84
C ARG A 189 -16.49 2.33 -6.12
N LEU A 190 -16.22 3.34 -5.30
CA LEU A 190 -16.69 4.73 -5.54
C LEU A 190 -16.14 5.26 -6.86
N ALA A 191 -14.83 5.09 -7.09
CA ALA A 191 -14.17 5.55 -8.30
C ALA A 191 -14.67 4.84 -9.56
N MET A 192 -14.91 3.53 -9.49
CA MET A 192 -15.46 2.77 -10.63
C MET A 192 -16.90 3.18 -10.97
N ARG A 193 -17.76 3.40 -9.96
CA ARG A 193 -19.12 3.93 -10.18
C ARG A 193 -19.08 5.31 -10.82
N HIS A 194 -18.25 6.22 -10.30
CA HIS A 194 -18.07 7.53 -10.88
C HIS A 194 -17.55 7.42 -12.32
N LEU A 195 -16.49 6.65 -12.57
CA LEU A 195 -15.92 6.46 -13.91
C LEU A 195 -16.96 5.98 -14.92
N ALA A 196 -17.73 4.94 -14.58
CA ALA A 196 -18.75 4.41 -15.47
C ALA A 196 -19.87 5.44 -15.75
N ALA A 197 -20.25 6.25 -14.76
CA ALA A 197 -21.27 7.29 -14.92
C ALA A 197 -20.83 8.46 -15.84
N GLN A 198 -19.53 8.67 -16.00
CA GLN A 198 -18.97 9.74 -16.86
C GLN A 198 -18.78 9.31 -18.32
N LEU A 199 -19.05 8.03 -18.64
CA LEU A 199 -18.76 7.46 -19.95
C LEU A 199 -20.06 7.16 -20.71
N PRO A 200 -20.07 7.32 -22.04
CA PRO A 200 -21.08 6.72 -22.91
C PRO A 200 -21.18 5.21 -22.67
N SER A 201 -22.37 4.63 -22.85
CA SER A 201 -22.61 3.20 -22.60
C SER A 201 -21.89 2.26 -23.58
N ASP A 202 -21.36 2.78 -24.69
CA ASP A 202 -20.74 2.03 -25.79
C ASP A 202 -19.20 2.09 -25.79
N VAL A 203 -18.59 2.75 -24.80
CA VAL A 203 -17.12 2.82 -24.68
C VAL A 203 -16.60 1.96 -23.53
N PRO A 204 -15.40 1.36 -23.68
CA PRO A 204 -14.88 0.40 -22.71
C PRO A 204 -14.36 1.07 -21.43
N VAL A 205 -14.40 0.31 -20.34
CA VAL A 205 -13.85 0.65 -19.02
C VAL A 205 -12.68 -0.28 -18.67
N TYR A 206 -11.56 0.30 -18.29
CA TYR A 206 -10.36 -0.44 -17.92
C TYR A 206 -9.91 -0.11 -16.49
N ILE A 207 -9.26 -1.07 -15.84
CA ILE A 207 -8.53 -0.83 -14.59
C ILE A 207 -7.06 -1.19 -14.83
N THR A 208 -6.17 -0.26 -14.52
CA THR A 208 -4.73 -0.53 -14.49
C THR A 208 -4.22 -0.39 -13.06
N GLY A 209 -3.52 -1.40 -12.57
CA GLY A 209 -2.97 -1.39 -11.23
C GLY A 209 -1.48 -1.72 -11.20
N TYR A 210 -0.76 -1.13 -10.24
CA TYR A 210 0.63 -1.47 -9.92
C TYR A 210 0.72 -2.12 -8.54
N SER A 211 1.39 -3.27 -8.41
CA SER A 211 1.61 -3.97 -7.13
C SER A 211 0.30 -4.20 -6.36
N MET A 212 0.15 -3.63 -5.16
CA MET A 212 -1.09 -3.67 -4.40
C MET A 212 -2.29 -3.13 -5.18
N GLY A 213 -2.12 -2.09 -6.00
CA GLY A 213 -3.19 -1.55 -6.84
C GLY A 213 -3.69 -2.56 -7.87
N ALA A 214 -2.81 -3.43 -8.37
CA ALA A 214 -3.21 -4.53 -9.24
C ALA A 214 -3.99 -5.61 -8.49
N ALA A 215 -3.59 -5.91 -7.24
CA ALA A 215 -4.36 -6.79 -6.37
C ALA A 215 -5.76 -6.21 -6.08
N GLN A 216 -5.87 -4.89 -5.85
CA GLN A 216 -7.17 -4.22 -5.70
C GLN A 216 -8.00 -4.27 -6.99
N ALA A 217 -7.40 -4.15 -8.17
CA ALA A 217 -8.10 -4.30 -9.45
C ALA A 217 -8.70 -5.71 -9.60
N VAL A 218 -7.95 -6.76 -9.23
CA VAL A 218 -8.42 -8.14 -9.21
C VAL A 218 -9.54 -8.31 -8.18
N ASN A 219 -9.33 -7.81 -6.96
CA ASN A 219 -10.31 -7.87 -5.88
C ASN A 219 -11.65 -7.22 -6.27
N TYR A 220 -11.61 -6.02 -6.86
CA TYR A 220 -12.79 -5.33 -7.38
C TYR A 220 -13.49 -6.15 -8.48
N SER A 221 -12.73 -6.70 -9.43
CA SER A 221 -13.30 -7.46 -10.54
C SER A 221 -13.96 -8.75 -10.09
N LEU A 222 -13.41 -9.41 -9.05
CA LEU A 222 -14.06 -10.56 -8.42
C LEU A 222 -15.36 -10.17 -7.69
N ASP A 223 -15.42 -8.98 -7.10
CA ASP A 223 -16.66 -8.46 -6.51
C ASP A 223 -17.72 -8.16 -7.58
N ALA A 224 -17.33 -7.48 -8.68
CA ALA A 224 -18.23 -7.15 -9.78
C ALA A 224 -18.77 -8.39 -10.54
N LEU A 225 -18.07 -9.53 -10.46
CA LEU A 225 -18.62 -10.80 -10.93
C LEU A 225 -19.84 -11.24 -10.13
N LYS A 226 -19.81 -11.07 -8.81
CA LYS A 226 -20.87 -11.51 -7.88
C LYS A 226 -21.97 -10.46 -7.75
N ASP A 227 -21.60 -9.19 -7.65
CA ASP A 227 -22.51 -8.06 -7.48
C ASP A 227 -22.66 -7.28 -8.78
N LYS A 228 -23.81 -7.48 -9.45
CA LYS A 228 -24.13 -6.82 -10.73
C LYS A 228 -24.45 -5.33 -10.60
N SER A 229 -24.54 -4.79 -9.38
CA SER A 229 -24.65 -3.34 -9.17
C SER A 229 -23.32 -2.62 -9.38
N LEU A 230 -22.18 -3.34 -9.34
CA LEU A 230 -20.86 -2.80 -9.60
C LEU A 230 -20.57 -2.78 -11.11
N PRO A 231 -20.11 -1.65 -11.67
CA PRO A 231 -19.68 -1.61 -13.06
C PRO A 231 -18.57 -2.61 -13.34
N ALA A 232 -18.74 -3.47 -14.33
CA ALA A 232 -17.70 -4.39 -14.76
C ALA A 232 -16.61 -3.65 -15.55
N ALA A 233 -15.35 -4.07 -15.39
CA ALA A 233 -14.29 -3.66 -16.29
C ALA A 233 -14.28 -4.56 -17.54
N ASP A 234 -13.94 -4.00 -18.69
CA ASP A 234 -13.79 -4.74 -19.94
C ASP A 234 -12.42 -5.42 -20.06
N ALA A 235 -11.38 -4.87 -19.41
CA ALA A 235 -10.08 -5.52 -19.28
C ALA A 235 -9.27 -4.96 -18.10
N LEU A 236 -8.29 -5.75 -17.63
CA LEU A 236 -7.33 -5.36 -16.61
C LEU A 236 -5.92 -5.28 -17.19
N VAL A 237 -5.16 -4.27 -16.75
CA VAL A 237 -3.70 -4.20 -16.94
C VAL A 237 -3.02 -4.25 -15.57
N LEU A 238 -2.29 -5.32 -15.31
CA LEU A 238 -1.76 -5.65 -14.00
C LEU A 238 -0.23 -5.59 -14.03
N ILE A 239 0.35 -4.54 -13.46
CA ILE A 239 1.81 -4.32 -13.44
C ILE A 239 2.36 -4.85 -12.11
N SER A 240 3.24 -5.85 -12.17
CA SER A 240 3.80 -6.59 -11.03
C SER A 240 2.75 -6.90 -9.97
N PRO A 241 1.70 -7.68 -10.27
CA PRO A 241 0.56 -7.80 -9.37
C PRO A 241 0.91 -8.61 -8.12
N ALA A 242 0.73 -7.98 -6.96
CA ALA A 242 1.03 -8.58 -5.66
C ALA A 242 -0.07 -9.57 -5.23
N ILE A 243 -0.23 -10.68 -5.96
CA ILE A 243 -1.29 -11.68 -5.72
C ILE A 243 -0.88 -12.73 -4.67
N ALA A 244 0.40 -12.79 -4.33
CA ALA A 244 0.92 -13.68 -3.29
C ALA A 244 1.94 -12.94 -2.43
N VAL A 245 1.67 -12.85 -1.13
CA VAL A 245 2.60 -12.35 -0.11
C VAL A 245 2.91 -13.47 0.88
N PRO A 246 4.18 -13.65 1.30
CA PRO A 246 4.54 -14.70 2.24
C PRO A 246 3.82 -14.54 3.60
N PRO A 247 3.42 -15.65 4.27
CA PRO A 247 2.72 -15.59 5.56
C PRO A 247 3.49 -14.90 6.69
N ILE A 248 4.81 -14.75 6.58
CA ILE A 248 5.64 -14.07 7.59
C ILE A 248 5.20 -12.61 7.82
N ALA A 249 4.62 -11.96 6.80
CA ALA A 249 4.06 -10.61 6.94
C ALA A 249 2.92 -10.55 7.96
N ALA A 250 2.09 -11.62 8.05
CA ALA A 250 1.00 -11.70 9.02
C ALA A 250 1.49 -11.94 10.45
N LEU A 251 2.62 -12.62 10.62
CA LEU A 251 3.23 -12.85 11.94
C LEU A 251 3.87 -11.58 12.48
N ALA A 252 4.39 -10.71 11.61
CA ALA A 252 5.01 -9.45 11.98
C ALA A 252 4.03 -8.53 12.75
N ILE A 253 2.71 -8.65 12.56
CA ILE A 253 1.72 -7.83 13.28
C ILE A 253 1.79 -7.98 14.81
N TRP A 254 2.25 -9.14 15.31
CA TRP A 254 2.42 -9.34 16.76
C TRP A 254 3.50 -8.44 17.34
N GLN A 255 4.54 -8.11 16.57
CA GLN A 255 5.54 -7.11 16.94
C GLN A 255 4.89 -5.75 17.18
N ALA A 256 4.04 -5.30 16.25
CA ALA A 256 3.34 -4.01 16.37
C ALA A 256 2.37 -4.00 17.58
N ARG A 257 1.67 -5.11 17.83
CA ARG A 257 0.77 -5.27 18.99
C ARG A 257 1.51 -5.20 20.32
N LEU A 258 2.67 -5.85 20.42
CA LEU A 258 3.56 -5.72 21.58
C LEU A 258 4.07 -4.27 21.71
N GLY A 259 4.32 -3.61 20.58
CA GLY A 259 4.59 -2.16 20.52
C GLY A 259 3.54 -1.34 21.24
N VAL A 260 2.27 -1.50 20.88
CA VAL A 260 1.16 -0.79 21.54
C VAL A 260 1.06 -1.14 23.02
N LEU A 261 1.19 -2.43 23.38
CA LEU A 261 1.06 -2.89 24.77
C LEU A 261 2.14 -2.30 25.69
N PHE A 262 3.36 -2.15 25.19
CA PHE A 262 4.51 -1.68 25.97
C PHE A 262 4.88 -0.22 25.71
N GLY A 263 4.10 0.52 24.90
CA GLY A 263 4.42 1.91 24.51
C GLY A 263 5.68 2.04 23.64
N LEU A 264 6.05 0.97 22.94
CA LEU A 264 7.23 0.88 22.08
C LEU A 264 6.84 1.16 20.62
N GLU A 265 6.56 2.43 20.30
CA GLU A 265 6.04 2.85 18.98
C GLU A 265 6.93 2.42 17.80
N LYS A 266 8.26 2.37 17.99
CA LYS A 266 9.24 1.92 16.97
C LYS A 266 8.97 0.47 16.49
N LEU A 267 8.26 -0.35 17.26
CA LEU A 267 7.89 -1.71 16.88
C LEU A 267 6.77 -1.78 15.82
N ALA A 268 6.03 -0.68 15.61
CA ALA A 268 5.02 -0.61 14.56
C ALA A 268 5.62 -0.44 13.15
N TRP A 269 6.94 -0.32 13.03
CA TRP A 269 7.67 -0.03 11.81
C TRP A 269 8.63 -1.16 11.42
N ASN A 270 8.52 -1.67 10.20
CA ASN A 270 9.51 -2.58 9.60
C ASN A 270 10.79 -1.81 9.23
N SER A 271 10.62 -0.63 8.63
CA SER A 271 11.71 0.31 8.35
C SER A 271 11.30 1.71 8.77
N ILE A 272 12.27 2.46 9.29
CA ILE A 272 12.15 3.89 9.54
C ILE A 272 13.31 4.51 8.77
N GLY A 273 13.00 5.42 7.86
CA GLY A 273 13.97 6.02 6.95
C GLY A 273 13.71 7.50 6.75
N PRO A 274 14.67 8.22 6.16
CA PRO A 274 14.47 9.61 5.78
C PRO A 274 13.44 9.72 4.65
N GLU A 275 12.49 10.63 4.82
CA GLU A 275 11.37 10.83 3.88
C GLU A 275 11.76 11.83 2.78
N TYR A 276 12.67 11.40 1.90
CA TYR A 276 13.20 12.24 0.81
C TYR A 276 12.51 12.06 -0.54
N ASP A 277 11.68 11.04 -0.69
CA ASP A 277 10.88 10.87 -1.90
C ASP A 277 9.57 11.68 -1.78
N PRO A 278 9.30 12.66 -2.67
CA PRO A 278 8.10 13.51 -2.61
C PRO A 278 6.78 12.73 -2.71
N TYR A 279 6.80 11.50 -3.23
CA TYR A 279 5.60 10.77 -3.65
C TYR A 279 5.46 9.38 -3.06
N LYS A 280 6.54 8.80 -2.51
CA LYS A 280 6.56 7.47 -1.91
C LYS A 280 7.08 7.53 -0.47
N TYR A 281 6.54 6.68 0.39
CA TYR A 281 6.99 6.60 1.78
C TYR A 281 8.27 5.78 1.86
N ASN A 282 9.29 6.31 2.53
CA ASN A 282 10.53 5.57 2.77
C ASN A 282 10.41 4.67 4.00
N SER A 283 9.62 5.10 4.98
CA SER A 283 9.29 4.34 6.17
C SER A 283 8.10 3.41 5.93
N PHE A 284 8.21 2.18 6.41
CA PHE A 284 7.24 1.13 6.13
C PHE A 284 6.66 0.55 7.40
N ALA A 285 5.35 0.73 7.58
CA ALA A 285 4.61 0.20 8.73
C ALA A 285 4.49 -1.33 8.65
N VAL A 286 4.50 -1.98 9.81
CA VAL A 286 4.19 -3.42 9.93
C VAL A 286 2.76 -3.71 9.43
N ASN A 287 1.79 -2.85 9.81
CA ASN A 287 0.40 -3.01 9.40
C ASN A 287 0.21 -3.02 7.88
N ALA A 288 0.97 -2.21 7.14
CA ALA A 288 0.92 -2.18 5.68
C ALA A 288 1.19 -3.57 5.05
N GLY A 289 2.17 -4.31 5.58
CA GLY A 289 2.45 -5.68 5.15
C GLY A 289 1.32 -6.66 5.50
N ASP A 290 0.73 -6.53 6.71
CA ASP A 290 -0.41 -7.34 7.14
C ASP A 290 -1.64 -7.10 6.24
N GLN A 291 -1.97 -5.86 5.93
CA GLN A 291 -3.09 -5.52 5.03
C GLN A 291 -2.90 -6.06 3.62
N MET A 292 -1.68 -6.00 3.08
CA MET A 292 -1.36 -6.61 1.80
C MET A 292 -1.57 -8.13 1.84
N TYR A 293 -1.10 -8.81 2.90
CA TYR A 293 -1.34 -10.23 3.08
C TYR A 293 -2.83 -10.56 3.18
N ARG A 294 -3.61 -9.80 3.97
CA ARG A 294 -5.07 -9.97 4.10
C ARG A 294 -5.80 -9.80 2.77
N LEU A 295 -5.42 -8.81 1.96
CA LEU A 295 -5.95 -8.63 0.61
C LEU A 295 -5.68 -9.86 -0.26
N THR A 296 -4.46 -10.42 -0.23
CA THR A 296 -4.17 -11.66 -0.98
C THR A 296 -4.98 -12.85 -0.48
N GLN A 297 -5.21 -12.97 0.83
CA GLN A 297 -6.09 -14.00 1.39
C GLN A 297 -7.54 -13.83 0.91
N ALA A 298 -8.07 -12.60 0.96
CA ALA A 298 -9.41 -12.30 0.49
C ALA A 298 -9.60 -12.64 -1.01
N ILE A 299 -8.62 -12.31 -1.85
CA ILE A 299 -8.62 -12.68 -3.28
C ILE A 299 -8.61 -14.20 -3.44
N ASN A 300 -7.74 -14.91 -2.73
CA ASN A 300 -7.66 -16.37 -2.80
C ASN A 300 -8.98 -17.02 -2.38
N SER A 301 -9.58 -16.59 -1.26
CA SER A 301 -10.87 -17.09 -0.81
C SER A 301 -12.00 -16.80 -1.80
N LYS A 302 -11.99 -15.64 -2.46
CA LYS A 302 -12.97 -15.32 -3.52
C LYS A 302 -12.82 -16.23 -4.74
N LEU A 303 -11.59 -16.49 -5.16
CA LEU A 303 -11.29 -17.41 -6.26
C LEU A 303 -11.64 -18.87 -5.90
N ASP A 304 -11.37 -19.31 -4.67
CA ASP A 304 -11.73 -20.66 -4.18
C ASP A 304 -13.25 -20.84 -4.24
N ALA A 305 -14.00 -19.88 -3.68
CA ALA A 305 -15.45 -19.90 -3.69
C ALA A 305 -16.07 -19.84 -5.11
N LEU A 306 -15.39 -19.23 -6.08
CA LEU A 306 -15.84 -19.23 -7.48
C LEU A 306 -15.55 -20.56 -8.18
N ALA A 307 -14.41 -21.19 -7.88
CA ALA A 307 -14.04 -22.49 -8.43
C ALA A 307 -15.00 -23.61 -7.99
N GLU A 308 -15.57 -23.51 -6.78
CA GLU A 308 -16.58 -24.47 -6.27
C GLU A 308 -17.99 -24.27 -6.87
N GLY A 309 -18.25 -23.12 -7.50
CA GLY A 309 -19.56 -22.71 -7.99
C GLY A 309 -19.66 -22.65 -9.52
N HIS A 310 -19.68 -21.44 -10.07
CA HIS A 310 -19.89 -21.16 -11.50
C HIS A 310 -18.59 -20.88 -12.27
N GLY A 311 -17.44 -21.10 -11.64
CA GLY A 311 -16.13 -20.76 -12.19
C GLY A 311 -15.87 -19.25 -12.18
N THR A 312 -14.82 -18.85 -12.88
CA THR A 312 -14.42 -17.45 -13.07
C THR A 312 -14.83 -16.93 -14.46
N ARG A 313 -15.78 -17.60 -15.11
CA ARG A 313 -16.35 -17.20 -16.40
C ARG A 313 -16.93 -15.78 -16.31
N GLY A 314 -16.51 -14.93 -17.24
CA GLY A 314 -16.88 -13.52 -17.29
C GLY A 314 -15.92 -12.59 -16.53
N PHE A 315 -14.89 -13.12 -15.86
CA PHE A 315 -13.80 -12.29 -15.34
C PHE A 315 -13.13 -11.54 -16.50
N PRO A 316 -12.80 -10.24 -16.38
CA PRO A 316 -12.22 -9.47 -17.48
C PRO A 316 -10.90 -10.06 -18.00
N PRO A 317 -10.66 -10.04 -19.33
CA PRO A 317 -9.35 -10.35 -19.89
C PRO A 317 -8.26 -9.53 -19.19
N SER A 318 -7.19 -10.20 -18.78
CA SER A 318 -6.14 -9.59 -17.96
C SER A 318 -4.78 -9.67 -18.63
N LEU A 319 -4.14 -8.52 -18.82
CA LEU A 319 -2.74 -8.41 -19.20
C LEU A 319 -1.89 -8.25 -17.93
N ALA A 320 -1.16 -9.30 -17.55
CA ALA A 320 -0.18 -9.24 -16.49
C ALA A 320 1.21 -8.90 -17.05
N ILE A 321 1.88 -7.92 -16.47
CA ILE A 321 3.23 -7.49 -16.87
C ILE A 321 4.13 -7.67 -15.65
N VAL A 322 5.15 -8.52 -15.73
CA VAL A 322 6.01 -8.87 -14.60
C VAL A 322 7.48 -8.81 -15.01
N SER A 323 8.32 -8.19 -14.17
CA SER A 323 9.77 -8.22 -14.35
C SER A 323 10.32 -9.57 -13.91
N MET A 324 11.22 -10.18 -14.68
CA MET A 324 11.88 -11.45 -14.30
C MET A 324 12.71 -11.32 -13.01
N VAL A 325 13.22 -10.12 -12.73
CA VAL A 325 14.06 -9.81 -11.58
C VAL A 325 13.30 -9.06 -10.48
N ASP A 326 11.96 -9.15 -10.47
CA ASP A 326 11.14 -8.52 -9.44
C ASP A 326 11.42 -9.15 -8.07
N ALA A 327 12.01 -8.36 -7.17
CA ALA A 327 12.36 -8.79 -5.81
C ALA A 327 11.14 -8.94 -4.89
N THR A 328 9.97 -8.45 -5.31
CA THR A 328 8.76 -8.39 -4.49
C THR A 328 7.64 -9.31 -4.97
N VAL A 329 7.50 -9.52 -6.28
CA VAL A 329 6.42 -10.30 -6.89
C VAL A 329 7.00 -11.41 -7.76
N SER A 330 6.63 -12.65 -7.45
CA SER A 330 7.07 -13.83 -8.19
C SER A 330 6.18 -14.08 -9.42
N ALA A 331 6.78 -14.08 -10.62
CA ALA A 331 6.07 -14.44 -11.85
C ALA A 331 5.36 -15.82 -11.78
N PRO A 332 6.01 -16.90 -11.28
CA PRO A 332 5.31 -18.18 -11.02
C PRO A 332 4.09 -18.05 -10.11
N ALA A 333 4.11 -17.16 -9.11
CA ALA A 333 2.96 -16.92 -8.25
C ALA A 333 1.83 -16.21 -9.01
N VAL A 334 2.15 -15.25 -9.89
CA VAL A 334 1.12 -14.59 -10.73
C VAL A 334 0.44 -15.61 -11.64
N VAL A 335 1.19 -16.54 -12.24
CA VAL A 335 0.61 -17.61 -13.07
C VAL A 335 -0.26 -18.54 -12.22
N SER A 336 0.32 -19.21 -11.23
CA SER A 336 -0.35 -20.26 -10.48
C SER A 336 -1.43 -19.79 -9.51
N LYS A 337 -1.32 -18.57 -8.97
CA LYS A 337 -2.29 -18.01 -7.99
C LYS A 337 -3.33 -17.09 -8.62
N LEU A 338 -3.14 -16.66 -9.86
CA LEU A 338 -4.12 -15.85 -10.58
C LEU A 338 -4.48 -16.44 -11.93
N LEU A 339 -3.58 -16.41 -12.91
CA LEU A 339 -3.93 -16.64 -14.32
C LEU A 339 -4.49 -18.05 -14.56
N ASP A 340 -3.91 -19.09 -13.96
CA ASP A 340 -4.37 -20.49 -14.07
C ASP A 340 -5.75 -20.71 -13.46
N ARG A 341 -6.21 -19.78 -12.60
CA ARG A 341 -7.49 -19.85 -11.89
C ARG A 341 -8.58 -19.04 -12.58
N LEU A 342 -8.26 -18.34 -13.66
CA LEU A 342 -9.17 -17.49 -14.42
C LEU A 342 -9.58 -18.19 -15.73
N GLU A 343 -10.87 -18.47 -15.89
CA GLU A 343 -11.47 -19.06 -17.09
C GLU A 343 -11.65 -18.00 -18.19
N ASN A 344 -10.54 -17.47 -18.70
CA ASN A 344 -10.56 -16.46 -19.76
C ASN A 344 -9.45 -16.67 -20.81
N PRO A 345 -9.79 -16.93 -22.09
CA PRO A 345 -8.80 -17.15 -23.15
C PRO A 345 -8.04 -15.89 -23.57
N GLY A 346 -8.49 -14.70 -23.15
CA GLY A 346 -7.85 -13.41 -23.44
C GLY A 346 -6.76 -12.99 -22.45
N ASN A 347 -6.45 -13.83 -21.45
CA ASN A 347 -5.39 -13.54 -20.48
C ASN A 347 -4.01 -13.59 -21.16
N GLN A 348 -3.17 -12.61 -20.86
CA GLN A 348 -1.82 -12.49 -21.40
C GLN A 348 -0.81 -12.23 -20.28
N LEU A 349 0.35 -12.86 -20.37
CA LEU A 349 1.49 -12.59 -19.51
C LEU A 349 2.63 -12.02 -20.36
N VAL A 350 3.09 -10.84 -20.00
CA VAL A 350 4.31 -10.22 -20.53
C VAL A 350 5.39 -10.30 -19.45
N LEU A 351 6.37 -11.15 -19.69
CA LEU A 351 7.60 -11.17 -18.90
C LEU A 351 8.61 -10.26 -19.59
N PHE A 352 9.21 -9.36 -18.82
CA PHE A 352 10.28 -8.52 -19.32
C PHE A 352 11.50 -8.61 -18.40
N ASP A 353 12.67 -8.67 -19.02
CA ASP A 353 13.96 -8.67 -18.34
C ASP A 353 14.66 -7.33 -18.66
N ILE A 354 15.05 -6.58 -17.64
CA ILE A 354 15.82 -5.34 -17.80
C ILE A 354 17.33 -5.61 -17.63
N ASN A 355 17.80 -6.85 -17.74
CA ASN A 355 19.23 -7.11 -17.99
C ASN A 355 19.62 -6.66 -19.40
N ARG A 356 19.84 -5.35 -19.54
CA ARG A 356 20.52 -4.74 -20.69
C ARG A 356 22.01 -4.51 -20.48
N HIS A 357 22.62 -4.96 -19.37
CA HIS A 357 24.07 -5.05 -19.18
C HIS A 357 24.47 -6.00 -18.03
N GLU A 358 24.59 -7.29 -18.31
CA GLU A 358 25.56 -8.15 -17.62
C GLU A 358 26.14 -9.15 -18.65
N SER A 359 27.33 -8.81 -19.16
CA SER A 359 28.27 -9.61 -19.96
C SER A 359 27.73 -10.43 -21.16
N LEU A 360 27.79 -9.84 -22.36
CA LEU A 360 28.31 -10.58 -23.51
C LEU A 360 29.84 -10.56 -23.40
N SER A 361 30.39 -11.59 -22.79
CA SER A 361 31.77 -12.01 -22.99
C SER A 361 31.75 -13.51 -23.24
N LEU A 362 31.85 -13.87 -24.53
CA LEU A 362 32.37 -15.17 -24.97
C LEU A 362 33.85 -15.28 -24.58
#